data_AF-A0AAW2FKR4-F1
#
_entry.id   AF-A0AAW2FKR4-F1
#
_cell.length_a   1.000
_cell.length_b   1.000
_cell.length_c   1.000
_cell.angle_alpha   90.00
_cell.angle_beta   90.00
_cell.angle_gamma   90.00
#
_symmetry.space_group_name_H-M   'P 1'
#
loop_
_entity.id
_entity.type
_entity.pdbx_description
1 polymer ?
#
loop_
_entity_poly.entity_id
_entity_poly.type
_entity_poly.pdbx_seq_one_letter_code
_entity_poly.pdbx_strand_id
1 'polypeptide(L)'
;MKILFIILILRMVIMSFGSDNITCDYVWRYLDYTWDNETQMKQANDTGNYDPTQCITDDGKKVSDGRVIVTSPKEFGPGCPVTLTVVSNDKKGAGGPLLRPYPDWKWHSKTWNKTHPDCTGLVNVARIDLKCGHLFAMDTGKVGRDERLCSPKLVIIRLKDDKVVKIIHIPEKMATNNETGKGVLVKPLVFLPSEDCSQLLDNMIVSISSLF
;
A
#
# COMPACT_ATOMS: atom_id res chain seq x y z
N MET A 1 42.73 41.12 14.45
CA MET A 1 41.58 41.00 13.50
C MET A 1 41.79 39.91 12.45
N LYS A 2 42.94 39.83 11.75
CA LYS A 2 43.22 38.79 10.72
C LYS A 2 43.14 37.33 11.22
N ILE A 3 43.67 37.04 12.42
CA ILE A 3 43.64 35.69 13.01
C ILE A 3 42.21 35.22 13.32
N LEU A 4 41.35 36.14 13.79
CA LEU A 4 39.95 35.83 14.09
C LEU A 4 39.18 35.43 12.83
N PHE A 5 39.45 36.12 11.71
CA PHE A 5 38.89 35.80 10.40
C PHE A 5 39.34 34.43 9.90
N ILE A 6 40.63 34.10 10.07
CA ILE A 6 41.16 32.78 9.68
C ILE A 6 40.49 31.65 10.47
N ILE A 7 40.28 31.83 11.78
CA ILE A 7 39.60 30.83 12.63
C ILE A 7 38.13 30.63 12.22
N LEU A 8 37.42 31.71 11.86
CA LEU A 8 36.03 31.65 11.39
C LEU A 8 35.90 30.91 10.05
N ILE A 9 36.81 31.15 9.11
CA ILE A 9 36.84 30.44 7.82
C ILE A 9 37.17 28.95 8.05
N LEU A 10 38.12 28.65 8.93
CA LEU A 10 38.47 27.25 9.27
C LEU A 10 37.30 26.49 9.90
N ARG A 11 36.46 27.16 10.72
CA ARG A 11 35.25 26.57 11.32
C ARG A 11 34.17 26.21 10.28
N MET A 12 34.01 27.03 9.23
CA MET A 12 33.05 26.75 8.16
C MET A 12 33.48 25.59 7.26
N VAL A 13 34.79 25.38 7.07
CA VAL A 13 35.32 24.26 6.26
C VAL A 13 35.14 22.89 6.94
N ILE A 14 35.00 22.86 8.27
CA ILE A 14 34.81 21.61 9.05
C ILE A 14 33.32 21.26 9.22
N MET A 15 32.38 22.07 8.68
CA MET A 15 30.98 21.66 8.58
C MET A 15 30.87 20.59 7.49
N SER A 16 31.23 19.36 7.86
CA SER A 16 30.87 18.16 7.11
C SER A 16 29.34 18.15 7.04
N PHE A 17 28.80 18.32 5.84
CA PHE A 17 27.44 17.86 5.56
C PHE A 17 27.48 16.36 5.80
N GLY A 18 27.00 15.93 6.97
CA GLY A 18 26.79 14.52 7.24
C GLY A 18 25.91 13.98 6.12
N SER A 19 26.43 13.02 5.36
CA SER A 19 25.56 12.23 4.51
C SER A 19 24.72 11.40 5.47
N ASP A 20 23.45 11.76 5.63
CA ASP A 20 22.49 10.89 6.29
C ASP A 20 22.53 9.54 5.55
N ASN A 21 23.18 8.55 6.17
CA ASN A 21 23.24 7.21 5.60
C ASN A 21 21.82 6.66 5.62
N ILE A 22 21.23 6.46 4.44
CA ILE A 22 19.92 5.82 4.31
C ILE A 22 20.08 4.38 4.80
N THR A 23 19.43 4.05 5.92
CA THR A 23 19.39 2.69 6.46
C THR A 23 18.18 1.95 5.91
N CYS A 24 18.40 0.77 5.34
CA CYS A 24 17.32 -0.12 4.92
C CYS A 24 16.84 -0.94 6.12
N ASP A 25 15.70 -0.58 6.69
CA ASP A 25 15.10 -1.29 7.84
C ASP A 25 14.64 -2.71 7.45
N TYR A 26 14.17 -2.89 6.22
CA TYR A 26 13.64 -4.15 5.71
C TYR A 26 14.12 -4.43 4.29
N VAL A 27 14.42 -5.69 4.00
CA VAL A 27 14.87 -6.15 2.68
C VAL A 27 14.21 -7.49 2.37
N TRP A 28 13.71 -7.61 1.14
CA TRP A 28 13.14 -8.83 0.58
C TRP A 28 13.87 -9.24 -0.69
N ARG A 29 14.20 -10.54 -0.81
CA ARG A 29 14.54 -11.19 -2.08
C ARG A 29 13.27 -11.51 -2.88
N TYR A 30 12.22 -11.87 -2.18
CA TYR A 30 10.87 -12.07 -2.67
C TYR A 30 9.89 -11.93 -1.50
N LEU A 31 8.63 -11.62 -1.80
CA LEU A 31 7.58 -11.48 -0.80
C LEU A 31 7.02 -12.85 -0.44
N ASP A 32 6.84 -13.07 0.86
CA ASP A 32 6.20 -14.26 1.42
C ASP A 32 5.34 -13.82 2.61
N TYR A 33 4.35 -14.63 2.94
CA TYR A 33 3.24 -14.23 3.79
C TYR A 33 3.13 -15.08 5.06
N THR A 34 2.46 -14.55 6.07
CA THR A 34 1.99 -15.36 7.19
C THR A 34 0.76 -16.15 6.78
N TRP A 35 0.97 -17.28 6.11
CA TRP A 35 -0.08 -18.21 5.70
C TRP A 35 -0.85 -18.78 6.91
N ASP A 36 -2.15 -19.00 6.77
CA ASP A 36 -2.99 -19.62 7.80
C ASP A 36 -2.55 -21.07 8.08
N ASN A 37 -2.13 -21.78 7.03
CA ASN A 37 -1.58 -23.12 7.09
C ASN A 37 -0.85 -23.48 5.78
N GLU A 38 -0.08 -24.58 5.80
CA GLU A 38 0.67 -25.08 4.65
C GLU A 38 -0.24 -25.45 3.46
N THR A 39 -1.47 -25.90 3.72
CA THR A 39 -2.41 -26.25 2.64
C THR A 39 -2.83 -25.03 1.84
N GLN A 40 -3.07 -23.89 2.50
CA GLN A 40 -3.39 -22.62 1.85
C GLN A 40 -2.22 -22.17 0.96
N MET A 41 -0.99 -22.20 1.49
CA MET A 41 0.22 -21.86 0.73
C MET A 41 0.39 -22.77 -0.48
N LYS A 42 0.31 -24.08 -0.28
CA LYS A 42 0.47 -25.07 -1.34
C LYS A 42 -0.58 -24.89 -2.43
N GLN A 43 -1.85 -24.69 -2.07
CA GLN A 43 -2.91 -24.43 -3.03
C GLN A 43 -2.66 -23.14 -3.83
N ALA A 44 -2.19 -22.07 -3.18
CA ALA A 44 -1.86 -20.83 -3.88
C ALA A 44 -0.74 -21.03 -4.90
N ASN A 45 0.29 -21.80 -4.54
CA ASN A 45 1.39 -22.16 -5.44
C ASN A 45 0.92 -23.06 -6.60
N ASP A 46 0.17 -24.13 -6.30
CA ASP A 46 -0.31 -25.10 -7.30
C ASP A 46 -1.29 -24.48 -8.31
N THR A 47 -2.03 -23.44 -7.90
CA THR A 47 -2.97 -22.70 -8.76
C THR A 47 -2.36 -21.49 -9.46
N GLY A 48 -1.09 -21.15 -9.18
CA GLY A 48 -0.44 -19.94 -9.69
C GLY A 48 -0.97 -18.63 -9.08
N ASN A 49 -1.80 -18.69 -8.04
CA ASN A 49 -2.26 -17.54 -7.28
C ASN A 49 -1.19 -17.00 -6.31
N TYR A 50 -0.06 -17.71 -6.19
CA TYR A 50 1.17 -17.21 -5.60
C TYR A 50 2.34 -17.48 -6.55
N ASP A 51 2.82 -16.41 -7.18
CA ASP A 51 4.05 -16.34 -7.95
C ASP A 51 4.86 -15.15 -7.38
N PRO A 52 5.91 -15.41 -6.57
CA PRO A 52 6.69 -14.35 -5.95
C PRO A 52 7.36 -13.41 -6.96
N THR A 53 7.54 -13.82 -8.22
CA THR A 53 8.12 -12.96 -9.26
C THR A 53 7.17 -11.85 -9.73
N GLN A 54 5.87 -12.00 -9.44
CA GLN A 54 4.83 -11.02 -9.72
C GLN A 54 4.46 -10.16 -8.50
N CYS A 55 5.13 -10.38 -7.37
CA CYS A 55 4.85 -9.69 -6.10
C CYS A 55 5.89 -8.58 -5.88
N ILE A 56 5.53 -7.32 -6.15
CA ILE A 56 6.41 -6.16 -5.95
C ILE A 56 5.74 -5.15 -5.02
N THR A 57 6.50 -4.61 -4.06
CA THR A 57 6.02 -3.57 -3.15
C THR A 57 6.01 -2.20 -3.82
N ASP A 58 4.99 -1.37 -3.56
CA ASP A 58 4.83 -0.09 -4.27
C ASP A 58 4.71 1.14 -3.34
N ASP A 59 3.98 1.07 -2.23
CA ASP A 59 3.88 2.13 -1.21
C ASP A 59 4.03 1.53 0.20
N GLY A 60 4.46 2.35 1.15
CA GLY A 60 4.76 1.94 2.52
C GLY A 60 4.55 3.08 3.51
N LYS A 61 3.91 2.79 4.64
CA LYS A 61 3.67 3.75 5.71
C LYS A 61 3.92 3.13 7.08
N LYS A 62 4.76 3.78 7.89
CA LYS A 62 4.84 3.52 9.32
C LYS A 62 3.68 4.21 10.02
N VAL A 63 2.87 3.45 10.75
CA VAL A 63 1.76 3.99 11.55
C VAL A 63 2.19 4.26 12.99
N SER A 64 1.38 5.01 13.72
CA SER A 64 1.70 5.50 15.07
C SER A 64 1.99 4.42 16.10
N ASP A 65 1.43 3.22 15.92
CA ASP A 65 1.68 2.06 16.80
C ASP A 65 2.94 1.27 16.43
N GLY A 66 3.72 1.76 15.47
CA GLY A 66 4.99 1.19 15.04
C GLY A 66 4.90 0.15 13.93
N ARG A 67 3.70 -0.31 13.55
CA ARG A 67 3.52 -1.20 12.40
C ARG A 67 3.94 -0.50 11.11
N VAL A 68 4.43 -1.28 10.16
CA VAL A 68 4.72 -0.82 8.80
C VAL A 68 3.74 -1.49 7.85
N ILE A 69 2.88 -0.70 7.23
CA ILE A 69 1.90 -1.14 6.24
C ILE A 69 2.53 -1.01 4.86
N VAL A 70 2.44 -2.05 4.04
CA VAL A 70 3.05 -2.12 2.71
C VAL A 70 2.02 -2.59 1.69
N THR A 71 2.01 -1.96 0.53
CA THR A 71 1.18 -2.38 -0.61
C THR A 71 1.98 -3.26 -1.56
N SER A 72 1.32 -4.24 -2.16
CA SER A 72 1.89 -5.14 -3.17
C SER A 72 0.90 -5.31 -4.32
N PRO A 73 0.74 -4.27 -5.15
CA PRO A 73 -0.29 -4.26 -6.16
C PRO A 73 -0.07 -5.30 -7.27
N LYS A 74 -1.15 -5.61 -7.97
CA LYS A 74 -1.25 -6.71 -8.95
C LYS A 74 -0.92 -6.29 -10.38
N GLU A 75 -0.07 -5.29 -10.62
CA GLU A 75 0.26 -4.81 -11.98
C GLU A 75 0.99 -5.86 -12.84
N PHE A 76 1.64 -6.82 -12.19
CA PHE A 76 2.40 -7.89 -12.86
C PHE A 76 1.61 -9.18 -13.05
N GLY A 77 0.34 -9.21 -12.65
CA GLY A 77 -0.55 -10.34 -12.84
C GLY A 77 -1.22 -10.81 -11.54
N PRO A 78 -1.99 -11.90 -11.60
CA PRO A 78 -2.75 -12.40 -10.46
C PRO A 78 -1.89 -13.09 -9.40
N GLY A 79 -0.61 -13.36 -9.69
CA GLY A 79 0.29 -14.14 -8.82
C GLY A 79 0.67 -13.48 -7.49
N CYS A 80 0.26 -12.23 -7.25
CA CYS A 80 0.37 -11.61 -5.93
C CYS A 80 -0.95 -11.79 -5.16
N PRO A 81 -1.02 -12.70 -4.16
CA PRO A 81 -2.29 -13.04 -3.51
C PRO A 81 -2.81 -11.92 -2.60
N VAL A 82 -1.92 -11.09 -2.05
CA VAL A 82 -2.26 -10.11 -1.00
C VAL A 82 -1.72 -8.74 -1.39
N THR A 83 -2.60 -7.77 -1.53
CA THR A 83 -2.23 -6.44 -2.03
C THR A 83 -1.95 -5.41 -0.92
N LEU A 84 -2.33 -5.71 0.31
CA LEU A 84 -2.17 -4.82 1.46
C LEU A 84 -1.75 -5.65 2.67
N THR A 85 -0.60 -5.31 3.25
CA THR A 85 0.04 -6.11 4.29
C THR A 85 0.61 -5.25 5.40
N VAL A 86 0.91 -5.90 6.53
CA VAL A 86 1.75 -5.37 7.61
C VAL A 86 3.01 -6.22 7.69
N VAL A 87 4.17 -5.58 7.80
CA VAL A 87 5.45 -6.27 8.03
C VAL A 87 5.44 -6.97 9.39
N SER A 88 5.74 -8.26 9.43
CA SER A 88 5.97 -8.99 10.68
C SER A 88 7.38 -8.70 11.20
N ASN A 89 7.46 -8.24 12.44
CA ASN A 89 8.75 -7.95 13.09
C ASN A 89 9.42 -9.19 13.69
N ASP A 90 8.65 -10.27 13.86
CA ASP A 90 9.03 -11.48 14.61
C ASP A 90 9.14 -12.73 13.71
N LYS A 91 8.56 -12.72 12.51
CA LYS A 91 8.61 -13.85 11.58
C LYS A 91 9.42 -13.50 10.34
N LYS A 92 10.32 -14.39 9.96
CA LYS A 92 11.20 -14.23 8.80
C LYS A 92 11.24 -15.53 7.99
N GLY A 93 10.97 -15.42 6.69
CA GLY A 93 11.14 -16.49 5.72
C GLY A 93 12.49 -16.39 5.00
N ALA A 94 12.70 -17.27 4.03
CA ALA A 94 13.91 -17.27 3.21
C ALA A 94 14.02 -16.02 2.31
N GLY A 95 12.89 -15.39 1.97
CA GLY A 95 12.83 -14.14 1.21
C GLY A 95 13.11 -12.88 2.04
N GLY A 96 12.78 -12.86 3.33
CA GLY A 96 12.79 -11.65 4.16
C GLY A 96 11.78 -11.75 5.32
N PRO A 97 11.52 -10.65 6.04
CA PRO A 97 10.43 -10.58 7.03
C PRO A 97 9.10 -11.01 6.40
N LEU A 98 8.28 -11.82 7.08
CA LEU A 98 7.00 -12.23 6.49
C LEU A 98 6.00 -11.07 6.47
N LEU A 99 5.13 -11.06 5.47
CA LEU A 99 4.07 -10.07 5.34
C LEU A 99 2.75 -10.65 5.85
N ARG A 100 2.12 -9.97 6.81
CA ARG A 100 0.80 -10.35 7.31
C ARG A 100 -0.28 -9.65 6.49
N PRO A 101 -1.25 -10.37 5.90
CA PRO A 101 -2.38 -9.73 5.22
C PRO A 101 -3.12 -8.76 6.13
N TYR A 102 -3.56 -7.64 5.55
CA TYR A 102 -4.22 -6.57 6.28
C TYR A 102 -5.56 -6.18 5.66
N PRO A 103 -6.66 -6.10 6.46
CA PRO A 103 -6.74 -6.45 7.88
C PRO A 103 -6.46 -7.92 8.21
N ASP A 104 -6.93 -8.82 7.34
CA ASP A 104 -6.73 -10.27 7.44
C ASP A 104 -6.95 -10.94 6.07
N TRP A 105 -6.72 -12.25 5.97
CA TRP A 105 -6.87 -13.03 4.73
C TRP A 105 -8.27 -12.97 4.10
N LYS A 106 -9.34 -12.71 4.87
CA LYS A 106 -10.71 -12.67 4.33
C LYS A 106 -10.91 -11.48 3.39
N TRP A 107 -10.11 -10.42 3.55
CA TRP A 107 -10.09 -9.29 2.64
C TRP A 107 -9.32 -9.57 1.34
N HIS A 108 -8.60 -10.68 1.23
CA HIS A 108 -7.68 -10.97 0.11
C HIS A 108 -7.96 -12.31 -0.62
N SER A 109 -9.07 -12.98 -0.33
CA SER A 109 -9.33 -14.33 -0.87
C SER A 109 -10.34 -14.35 -2.04
N LYS A 110 -10.02 -15.19 -3.04
CA LYS A 110 -10.83 -15.61 -4.21
C LYS A 110 -11.14 -14.54 -5.28
N THR A 111 -10.14 -13.85 -5.82
CA THR A 111 -10.38 -12.79 -6.82
C THR A 111 -9.91 -13.08 -8.24
N TRP A 112 -9.48 -14.30 -8.59
CA TRP A 112 -9.28 -14.62 -10.01
C TRP A 112 -10.38 -15.52 -10.58
N ASN A 113 -11.64 -15.14 -10.36
CA ASN A 113 -12.73 -15.58 -11.23
C ASN A 113 -13.16 -14.38 -12.08
N LYS A 114 -12.69 -14.32 -13.33
CA LYS A 114 -13.04 -13.25 -14.28
C LYS A 114 -14.54 -13.21 -14.60
N THR A 115 -15.21 -14.36 -14.53
CA THR A 115 -16.62 -14.49 -14.89
C THR A 115 -17.53 -13.99 -13.77
N HIS A 116 -17.14 -14.22 -12.52
CA HIS A 116 -17.88 -13.81 -11.34
C HIS A 116 -16.92 -13.32 -10.24
N PRO A 117 -16.35 -12.10 -10.37
CA PRO A 117 -15.42 -11.57 -9.39
C PRO A 117 -16.15 -11.21 -8.09
N ASP A 118 -15.63 -11.69 -6.96
CA ASP A 118 -16.07 -11.26 -5.64
C ASP A 118 -15.44 -9.89 -5.33
N CYS A 119 -16.18 -8.82 -5.59
CA CYS A 119 -15.73 -7.44 -5.40
C CYS A 119 -15.91 -6.91 -3.97
N THR A 120 -16.22 -7.78 -3.00
CA THR A 120 -16.42 -7.40 -1.59
C THR A 120 -15.10 -7.14 -0.86
N GLY A 121 -14.02 -7.85 -1.23
CA GLY A 121 -12.68 -7.69 -0.68
C GLY A 121 -11.81 -6.66 -1.42
N LEU A 122 -10.51 -6.67 -1.10
CA LEU A 122 -9.48 -5.89 -1.78
C LEU A 122 -9.01 -6.65 -3.03
N VAL A 123 -8.94 -5.95 -4.16
CA VAL A 123 -8.45 -6.52 -5.43
C VAL A 123 -7.02 -6.09 -5.67
N ASN A 124 -6.77 -4.78 -5.73
CA ASN A 124 -5.47 -4.23 -6.07
C ASN A 124 -5.27 -2.84 -5.47
N VAL A 125 -4.75 -2.82 -4.24
CA VAL A 125 -4.37 -1.62 -3.51
C VAL A 125 -2.97 -1.19 -3.95
N ALA A 126 -2.91 -0.10 -4.71
CA ALA A 126 -1.64 0.46 -5.19
C ALA A 126 -1.05 1.46 -4.18
N ARG A 127 -1.88 2.40 -3.71
CA ARG A 127 -1.43 3.55 -2.91
C ARG A 127 -2.22 3.68 -1.62
N ILE A 128 -1.54 4.22 -0.59
CA ILE A 128 -2.13 4.43 0.73
C ILE A 128 -1.85 5.83 1.28
N ASP A 129 -2.80 6.33 2.07
CA ASP A 129 -2.60 7.54 2.87
C ASP A 129 -3.08 7.36 4.32
N LEU A 130 -2.61 8.24 5.20
CA LEU A 130 -2.91 8.21 6.63
C LEU A 130 -3.44 9.56 7.09
N LYS A 131 -4.60 9.56 7.74
CA LYS A 131 -5.13 10.75 8.44
C LYS A 131 -5.90 10.31 9.67
N CYS A 132 -5.66 10.98 10.81
CA CYS A 132 -6.45 10.80 12.03
C CYS A 132 -6.61 9.34 12.49
N GLY A 133 -5.54 8.53 12.44
CA GLY A 133 -5.58 7.12 12.85
C GLY A 133 -6.37 6.20 11.90
N HIS A 134 -6.61 6.64 10.66
CA HIS A 134 -7.25 5.86 9.62
C HIS A 134 -6.31 5.71 8.42
N LEU A 135 -6.27 4.50 7.88
CA LEU A 135 -5.65 4.17 6.61
C LEU A 135 -6.67 4.31 5.49
N PHE A 136 -6.25 4.96 4.41
CA PHE A 136 -7.01 5.09 3.19
C PHE A 136 -6.32 4.26 2.11
N ALA A 137 -6.92 3.14 1.75
CA ALA A 137 -6.41 2.20 0.76
C ALA A 137 -7.12 2.41 -0.58
N MET A 138 -6.36 2.84 -1.59
CA MET A 138 -6.87 3.00 -2.95
C MET A 138 -6.83 1.67 -3.69
N ASP A 139 -7.98 0.99 -3.75
CA ASP A 139 -8.17 -0.23 -4.54
C ASP A 139 -8.60 0.13 -5.96
N THR A 140 -7.73 -0.16 -6.93
CA THR A 140 -7.96 0.14 -8.34
C THR A 140 -8.94 -0.82 -9.01
N GLY A 141 -9.19 -1.99 -8.41
CA GLY A 141 -10.03 -3.03 -8.99
C GLY A 141 -9.44 -3.71 -10.24
N LYS A 142 -8.18 -3.43 -10.58
CA LYS A 142 -7.49 -3.97 -11.75
C LYS A 142 -6.51 -5.07 -11.39
N VAL A 143 -6.29 -6.00 -12.31
CA VAL A 143 -5.17 -6.94 -12.29
C VAL A 143 -4.41 -6.78 -13.59
N GLY A 144 -3.09 -6.83 -13.55
CA GLY A 144 -2.28 -6.34 -14.66
C GLY A 144 -2.44 -4.84 -14.87
N ARG A 145 -2.11 -4.35 -16.07
CA ARG A 145 -2.19 -2.92 -16.41
C ARG A 145 -3.60 -2.45 -16.74
N ASP A 146 -4.35 -3.27 -17.47
CA ASP A 146 -5.58 -2.84 -18.13
C ASP A 146 -6.81 -3.67 -17.74
N GLU A 147 -6.65 -4.87 -17.17
CA GLU A 147 -7.77 -5.75 -16.90
C GLU A 147 -8.49 -5.35 -15.61
N ARG A 148 -9.70 -4.81 -15.77
CA ARG A 148 -10.58 -4.46 -14.66
C ARG A 148 -11.43 -5.65 -14.25
N LEU A 149 -11.31 -6.06 -12.98
CA LEU A 149 -12.19 -7.05 -12.36
C LEU A 149 -13.35 -6.41 -11.60
N CYS A 150 -13.07 -5.31 -10.91
CA CYS A 150 -14.03 -4.63 -10.04
C CYS A 150 -13.97 -3.12 -10.25
N SER A 151 -15.07 -2.41 -9.95
CA SER A 151 -15.05 -0.96 -9.92
C SER A 151 -14.10 -0.47 -8.81
N PRO A 152 -13.33 0.61 -9.06
CA PRO A 152 -12.37 1.13 -8.09
C PRO A 152 -13.07 1.65 -6.84
N LYS A 153 -12.39 1.54 -5.70
CA LYS A 153 -12.93 1.94 -4.41
C LYS A 153 -11.83 2.42 -3.47
N LEU A 154 -12.19 3.38 -2.63
CA LEU A 154 -11.38 3.79 -1.49
C LEU A 154 -11.88 3.08 -0.24
N VAL A 155 -11.02 2.25 0.36
CA VAL A 155 -11.34 1.49 1.58
C VAL A 155 -10.69 2.18 2.77
N ILE A 156 -11.48 2.52 3.79
CA ILE A 156 -11.02 3.26 4.96
C ILE A 156 -10.99 2.33 6.16
N ILE A 157 -9.80 2.16 6.74
CA ILE A 157 -9.52 1.21 7.81
C ILE A 157 -9.08 1.98 9.04
N ARG A 158 -9.78 1.82 10.16
CA ARG A 158 -9.39 2.39 11.44
C ARG A 158 -8.27 1.57 12.04
N LEU A 159 -7.13 2.22 12.31
CA LEU A 159 -5.90 1.53 12.75
C LEU A 159 -5.99 0.98 14.17
N LYS A 160 -6.84 1.56 15.03
CA LYS A 160 -6.96 1.15 16.44
C LYS A 160 -7.41 -0.30 16.61
N ASP A 161 -8.31 -0.77 15.73
CA ASP A 161 -8.94 -2.09 15.81
C ASP A 161 -8.97 -2.82 14.46
N ASP A 162 -8.20 -2.33 13.49
CA ASP A 162 -8.06 -2.86 12.13
C ASP A 162 -9.39 -3.05 11.38
N LYS A 163 -10.43 -2.28 11.74
CA LYS A 163 -11.76 -2.41 11.12
C LYS A 163 -11.91 -1.51 9.90
N VAL A 164 -12.48 -2.07 8.84
CA VAL A 164 -12.99 -1.27 7.72
C VAL A 164 -14.25 -0.53 8.19
N VAL A 165 -14.18 0.80 8.17
CA VAL A 165 -15.24 1.69 8.69
C VAL A 165 -16.03 2.38 7.59
N LYS A 166 -15.49 2.48 6.37
CA LYS A 166 -16.16 3.09 5.22
C LYS A 166 -15.54 2.60 3.91
N ILE A 167 -16.39 2.39 2.90
CA ILE A 167 -15.98 2.12 1.52
C ILE A 167 -16.62 3.19 0.65
N ILE A 168 -15.82 3.86 -0.19
CA ILE A 168 -16.30 4.86 -1.14
C ILE A 168 -16.05 4.32 -2.54
N HIS A 169 -17.12 4.10 -3.31
CA HIS A 169 -17.01 3.67 -4.69
C HIS A 169 -16.66 4.84 -5.60
N ILE A 170 -15.63 4.65 -6.43
CA ILE A 170 -15.17 5.64 -7.38
C ILE A 170 -15.83 5.33 -8.74
N PRO A 171 -16.54 6.28 -9.36
CA PRO A 171 -17.11 6.07 -10.68
C PRO A 171 -16.04 5.71 -11.72
N GLU A 172 -16.27 4.67 -12.50
CA GLU A 172 -15.26 4.15 -13.44
C GLU A 172 -14.79 5.18 -14.46
N LYS A 173 -15.70 6.05 -14.91
CA LYS A 173 -15.41 7.18 -15.81
C LYS A 173 -14.38 8.18 -15.25
N MET A 174 -14.14 8.18 -13.94
CA MET A 174 -13.11 9.00 -13.29
C MET A 174 -11.78 8.27 -13.17
N ALA A 175 -11.78 6.94 -13.28
CA ALA A 175 -10.59 6.10 -13.12
C ALA A 175 -10.05 5.57 -14.45
N THR A 176 -10.82 5.66 -15.53
CA THR A 176 -10.46 5.12 -16.83
C THR A 176 -11.00 6.01 -17.93
N ASN A 177 -10.16 6.26 -18.93
CA ASN A 177 -10.55 6.92 -20.16
C ASN A 177 -11.48 5.97 -20.95
N ASN A 178 -12.69 6.46 -21.28
CA ASN A 178 -13.71 5.66 -21.93
C ASN A 178 -13.36 5.25 -23.37
N GLU A 179 -12.49 5.99 -24.06
CA GLU A 179 -12.09 5.71 -25.43
C GLU A 179 -10.97 4.66 -25.48
N THR A 180 -10.00 4.76 -24.57
CA THR A 180 -8.81 3.88 -24.60
C THR A 180 -8.88 2.71 -23.63
N GLY A 181 -9.79 2.75 -22.65
CA GLY A 181 -9.85 1.78 -21.55
C GLY A 181 -8.67 1.91 -20.56
N LYS A 182 -7.80 2.90 -20.74
CA LYS A 182 -6.60 3.10 -19.92
C LYS A 182 -6.81 4.13 -18.83
N GLY A 183 -6.05 3.99 -17.75
CA GLY A 183 -6.07 4.95 -16.65
C GLY A 183 -5.46 4.37 -15.38
N VAL A 184 -4.71 5.20 -14.67
CA VAL A 184 -4.07 4.83 -13.40
C VAL A 184 -4.52 5.81 -12.33
N LEU A 185 -5.16 5.29 -11.28
CA LEU A 185 -5.45 6.07 -10.08
C LEU A 185 -4.14 6.26 -9.30
N VAL A 186 -3.78 7.52 -9.07
CA VAL A 186 -2.61 7.92 -8.30
C VAL A 186 -2.97 7.93 -6.80
N LYS A 187 -1.99 8.27 -5.97
CA LYS A 187 -2.11 8.34 -4.51
C LYS A 187 -3.28 9.22 -4.07
N PRO A 188 -4.18 8.70 -3.21
CA PRO A 188 -5.19 9.54 -2.58
C PRO A 188 -4.50 10.52 -1.62
N LEU A 189 -4.95 11.77 -1.64
CA LEU A 189 -4.55 12.78 -0.65
C LEU A 189 -5.76 13.12 0.21
N VAL A 190 -5.64 12.89 1.50
CA VAL A 190 -6.74 13.12 2.45
C VAL A 190 -6.54 14.42 3.19
N PHE A 191 -7.48 15.33 3.02
CA PHE A 191 -7.55 16.61 3.71
C PHE A 191 -8.74 16.64 4.68
N LEU A 192 -8.55 17.26 5.84
CA LEU A 192 -9.63 17.48 6.81
C LEU A 192 -9.58 18.95 7.25
N PRO A 193 -10.45 19.83 6.70
CA PRO A 193 -10.33 21.27 6.91
C PRO A 193 -10.36 21.71 8.38
N SER A 194 -11.18 21.06 9.22
CA SER A 194 -11.32 21.39 10.64
C SER A 194 -10.15 20.92 11.49
N GLU A 195 -9.35 19.97 10.98
CA GLU A 195 -8.36 19.18 11.75
C GLU A 195 -8.94 18.43 12.97
N ASP A 196 -10.26 18.49 13.20
CA ASP A 196 -10.98 17.73 14.22
C ASP A 196 -11.22 16.30 13.73
N CYS A 197 -10.35 15.40 14.16
CA CYS A 197 -10.40 13.98 13.81
C CYS A 197 -11.72 13.28 14.17
N SER A 198 -12.56 13.83 15.06
CA SER A 198 -13.87 13.24 15.35
C SER A 198 -14.83 13.34 14.15
N GLN A 199 -14.61 14.30 13.26
CA GLN A 199 -15.43 14.56 12.07
C GLN A 199 -14.86 13.95 10.79
N LEU A 200 -13.78 13.16 10.89
CA LEU A 200 -13.04 12.68 9.72
C LEU A 200 -13.94 12.02 8.67
N LEU A 201 -14.77 11.05 9.09
CA LEU A 201 -15.56 10.25 8.14
C LEU A 201 -16.67 11.05 7.45
N ASP A 202 -17.07 12.18 8.03
CA ASP A 202 -18.16 13.03 7.54
C ASP A 202 -17.62 14.17 6.66
N ASN A 203 -16.49 14.77 7.05
CA ASN A 203 -16.02 16.04 6.49
C ASN A 203 -14.67 15.94 5.75
N MET A 204 -14.06 14.75 5.66
CA MET A 204 -12.84 14.59 4.87
C MET A 204 -13.07 14.91 3.40
N ILE A 205 -12.08 15.53 2.79
CA ILE A 205 -11.97 15.71 1.35
C ILE A 205 -10.86 14.77 0.86
N VAL A 206 -11.19 13.89 -0.07
CA VAL A 206 -10.20 13.03 -0.71
C VAL A 206 -9.97 13.52 -2.13
N SER A 207 -8.76 13.98 -2.41
CA SER A 207 -8.32 14.31 -3.76
C SER A 207 -7.63 13.11 -4.37
N ILE A 208 -8.09 12.68 -5.54
CA ILE A 208 -7.54 11.54 -6.27
C ILE A 208 -7.22 12.02 -7.68
N SER A 209 -5.95 11.92 -8.06
CA SER A 209 -5.54 12.20 -9.43
C SER A 209 -5.54 10.92 -10.25
N SER A 210 -5.84 11.05 -11.54
CA SER A 210 -5.75 9.97 -12.51
C SER A 210 -4.80 10.39 -13.63
N LEU A 211 -3.91 9.47 -14.03
CA LEU A 211 -3.08 9.62 -15.22
C LEU A 211 -3.72 8.81 -16.35
N PHE A 212 -4.00 9.48 -17.47
CA PHE A 212 -4.56 8.91 -18.69
C PHE A 212 -3.59 9.07 -19.85
#